data_AF-A0A2G2D2K8-F1
#
_entry.id   AF-A0A2G2D2K8-F1
#
_cell.length_a   1.000
_cell.length_b   1.000
_cell.length_c   1.000
_cell.angle_alpha   90.00
_cell.angle_beta   90.00
_cell.angle_gamma   90.00
#
_symmetry.space_group_name_H-M   'P 1'
#
loop_
_entity.id
_entity.type
_entity.pdbx_description
1 polymer ?
#
loop_
_entity_poly.entity_id
_entity_poly.type
_entity_poly.pdbx_seq_one_letter_code
_entity_poly.pdbx_strand_id
1 'polypeptide(L)'
;MSEPFVAEIRIFAGNFAPRSWAFCDGQLLPIANNTALFSLIGTTYGGDGRSTTALPNLQGRAPMHPGRGPGLTSRRLGQRIGVDRITLSEAQMPSHSHTARATSSRGSSSIPDSTSSIAASGFDSLYQTGTSANLVDMAFESLSTTGGGQTHENMQPYLVLNFIIALQGLYPSRG
;
A
#
# COMPACT_ATOMS: atom_id res chain seq x y z
N MET A 1 -32.41 -14.04 17.45
CA MET A 1 -31.41 -13.11 16.89
C MET A 1 -32.14 -11.82 16.59
N SER A 2 -31.65 -10.64 16.99
CA SER A 2 -32.33 -9.38 16.68
C SER A 2 -32.37 -9.17 15.17
N GLU A 3 -33.48 -8.62 14.70
CA GLU A 3 -33.68 -8.29 13.30
C GLU A 3 -32.63 -7.23 12.88
N PRO A 4 -31.88 -7.43 11.78
CA PRO A 4 -30.83 -6.50 11.36
C PRO A 4 -31.42 -5.18 10.88
N PHE A 5 -30.62 -4.12 10.84
CA PHE A 5 -31.02 -2.92 10.10
C PHE A 5 -30.82 -3.13 8.60
N VAL A 6 -31.72 -2.57 7.78
CA VAL A 6 -31.50 -2.51 6.33
C VAL A 6 -30.19 -1.77 6.05
N ALA A 7 -29.40 -2.25 5.08
CA ALA A 7 -28.06 -1.76 4.75
C ALA A 7 -26.96 -2.03 5.80
N GLU A 8 -27.24 -2.79 6.85
CA GLU A 8 -26.22 -3.24 7.80
C GLU A 8 -25.25 -4.22 7.12
N ILE A 9 -23.94 -3.97 7.26
CA ILE A 9 -22.88 -4.85 6.78
C ILE A 9 -22.34 -5.69 7.93
N ARG A 10 -22.19 -6.99 7.72
CA ARG A 10 -21.57 -7.94 8.67
C ARG A 10 -20.47 -8.74 8.02
N ILE A 11 -19.48 -9.10 8.83
CA ILE A 11 -18.50 -10.14 8.49
C ILE A 11 -19.17 -11.50 8.66
N PHE A 12 -18.99 -12.39 7.69
CA PHE A 12 -19.63 -13.69 7.63
C PHE A 12 -18.62 -14.74 7.12
N ALA A 13 -18.51 -15.86 7.83
CA ALA A 13 -17.55 -16.91 7.50
C ALA A 13 -18.10 -17.99 6.52
N GLY A 14 -19.40 -17.96 6.21
CA GLY A 14 -20.03 -18.93 5.30
C GLY A 14 -19.88 -18.56 3.82
N ASN A 15 -20.07 -19.54 2.94
CA ASN A 15 -19.84 -19.44 1.48
C ASN A 15 -21.10 -19.13 0.66
N PHE A 16 -22.25 -18.89 1.29
CA PHE A 16 -23.48 -18.44 0.63
C PHE A 16 -24.08 -17.27 1.39
N ALA A 17 -24.73 -16.33 0.70
CA ALA A 17 -25.47 -15.26 1.35
C ALA A 17 -26.76 -15.82 1.99
N PRO A 18 -27.00 -15.64 3.30
CA PRO A 18 -28.25 -16.05 3.93
C PRO A 18 -29.47 -15.36 3.29
N ARG A 19 -30.66 -15.90 3.49
CA ARG A 19 -31.91 -15.27 3.01
C ARG A 19 -32.01 -13.83 3.51
N SER A 20 -32.40 -12.92 2.62
CA SER A 20 -32.50 -11.47 2.87
C SER A 20 -31.16 -10.75 3.07
N TRP A 21 -30.05 -11.42 2.76
CA TRP A 21 -28.71 -10.84 2.67
C TRP A 21 -28.14 -11.02 1.26
N ALA A 22 -27.14 -10.22 0.94
CA ALA A 22 -26.33 -10.36 -0.27
C ALA A 22 -24.85 -10.17 0.07
N PHE A 23 -23.97 -10.76 -0.74
CA PHE A 23 -22.54 -10.44 -0.66
C PHE A 23 -22.28 -9.00 -1.14
N CYS A 24 -21.30 -8.35 -0.51
CA CYS A 24 -20.80 -7.04 -0.89
C CYS A 24 -19.84 -7.16 -2.09
N ASP A 25 -20.35 -7.61 -3.24
CA ASP A 25 -19.56 -7.87 -4.46
C ASP A 25 -19.74 -6.80 -5.56
N GLY A 26 -20.47 -5.71 -5.27
CA GLY A 26 -20.70 -4.64 -6.25
C GLY A 26 -21.83 -4.89 -7.25
N GLN A 27 -22.64 -5.94 -7.05
CA GLN A 27 -23.74 -6.28 -7.93
C GLN A 27 -24.82 -5.19 -7.99
N LEU A 28 -25.45 -5.05 -9.16
CA LEU A 28 -26.60 -4.18 -9.38
C LEU A 28 -27.90 -4.88 -8.96
N LEU A 29 -28.73 -4.17 -8.20
CA LEU A 29 -30.04 -4.64 -7.76
C LEU A 29 -31.14 -3.75 -8.32
N PRO A 30 -32.30 -4.33 -8.70
CA PRO A 30 -33.45 -3.55 -9.13
C PRO A 30 -34.02 -2.77 -7.95
N ILE A 31 -34.18 -1.45 -8.11
CA ILE A 31 -34.74 -0.55 -7.09
C ILE A 31 -36.17 -0.96 -6.73
N ALA A 32 -36.96 -1.41 -7.71
CA ALA A 32 -38.36 -1.81 -7.51
C ALA A 32 -38.54 -2.86 -6.41
N ASN A 33 -37.57 -3.75 -6.22
CA ASN A 33 -37.61 -4.79 -5.19
C ASN A 33 -36.76 -4.45 -3.94
N ASN A 34 -36.04 -3.33 -3.95
CA ASN A 34 -35.07 -2.94 -2.92
C ASN A 34 -35.21 -1.45 -2.55
N THR A 35 -36.44 -0.94 -2.50
CA THR A 35 -36.73 0.48 -2.29
C THR A 35 -36.18 1.00 -0.96
N ALA A 36 -36.34 0.24 0.13
CA ALA A 36 -35.82 0.58 1.45
C ALA A 36 -34.28 0.61 1.51
N LEU A 37 -33.62 -0.29 0.77
CA LEU A 37 -32.17 -0.29 0.67
C LEU A 37 -31.70 0.94 -0.13
N PHE A 38 -32.33 1.21 -1.27
CA PHE A 38 -32.01 2.35 -2.13
C PHE A 38 -32.15 3.69 -1.40
N SER A 39 -33.19 3.87 -0.57
CA SER A 39 -33.36 5.12 0.20
C SER A 39 -32.25 5.36 1.23
N LEU A 40 -31.48 4.33 1.60
CA LEU A 40 -30.34 4.43 2.52
C LEU A 40 -29.00 4.61 1.78
N ILE A 41 -28.72 3.80 0.75
CA ILE A 41 -27.40 3.79 0.09
C ILE A 41 -27.36 4.62 -1.21
N GLY A 42 -28.52 4.93 -1.80
CA GLY A 42 -28.65 5.68 -3.05
C GLY A 42 -27.84 5.06 -4.19
N THR A 43 -27.05 5.90 -4.86
CA THR A 43 -26.12 5.50 -5.93
C THR A 43 -24.66 5.55 -5.47
N THR A 44 -24.40 5.59 -4.15
CA THR A 44 -23.06 5.74 -3.57
C THR A 44 -22.04 4.72 -4.10
N TYR A 45 -22.50 3.51 -4.41
CA TYR A 45 -21.66 2.43 -4.90
C TYR A 45 -21.85 2.13 -6.41
N GLY A 46 -22.71 2.89 -7.10
CA GLY A 46 -23.08 2.69 -8.51
C GLY A 46 -24.59 2.54 -8.75
N GLY A 47 -24.95 2.15 -9.97
CA GLY A 47 -26.34 2.10 -10.45
C GLY A 47 -26.78 3.40 -11.12
N ASP A 48 -27.93 3.35 -11.80
CA ASP A 48 -28.49 4.50 -12.53
C ASP A 48 -29.38 5.40 -11.66
N GLY A 49 -29.70 4.97 -10.44
CA GLY A 49 -30.58 5.70 -9.50
C GLY A 49 -32.04 5.80 -9.95
N ARG A 50 -32.41 5.10 -11.03
CA ARG A 50 -33.77 5.07 -11.59
C ARG A 50 -34.35 3.67 -11.57
N SER A 51 -33.63 2.72 -12.14
CA SER A 51 -34.00 1.31 -12.19
C SER A 51 -33.12 0.44 -11.28
N THR A 52 -31.88 0.86 -11.03
CA THR A 52 -30.86 0.06 -10.35
C THR A 52 -30.06 0.86 -9.31
N THR A 53 -29.62 0.15 -8.27
CA THR A 53 -28.63 0.59 -7.28
C THR A 53 -27.56 -0.48 -7.14
N ALA A 54 -26.31 -0.10 -6.91
CA ALA A 54 -25.23 -1.06 -6.67
C ALA A 54 -25.00 -1.29 -5.18
N LEU A 55 -24.65 -2.53 -4.81
CA LEU A 55 -24.09 -2.84 -3.50
C LEU A 55 -22.63 -2.35 -3.39
N PRO A 56 -22.08 -2.22 -2.17
CA PRO A 56 -20.64 -2.08 -2.00
C PRO A 56 -19.89 -3.25 -2.64
N ASN A 57 -18.68 -2.99 -3.14
CA ASN A 57 -17.72 -4.03 -3.51
C ASN A 57 -16.59 -4.00 -2.48
N LEU A 58 -16.47 -5.07 -1.66
CA LEU A 58 -15.44 -5.24 -0.64
C LEU A 58 -14.45 -6.36 -0.98
N GLN A 59 -14.52 -6.92 -2.18
CA GLN A 59 -13.57 -7.94 -2.64
C GLN A 59 -12.16 -7.32 -2.74
N GLY A 60 -11.20 -7.90 -2.01
CA GLY A 60 -9.83 -7.41 -1.93
C GLY A 60 -9.69 -6.03 -1.26
N ARG A 61 -10.65 -5.62 -0.41
CA ARG A 61 -10.65 -4.28 0.20
C ARG A 61 -10.84 -4.34 1.71
N ALA A 62 -10.11 -3.49 2.42
CA ALA A 62 -10.33 -3.23 3.84
C ALA A 62 -11.35 -2.09 4.00
N PRO A 63 -12.44 -2.25 4.79
CA PRO A 63 -13.38 -1.18 5.05
C PRO A 63 -12.75 -0.09 5.94
N MET A 64 -13.05 1.18 5.64
CA MET A 64 -12.61 2.34 6.43
C MET A 64 -13.78 3.29 6.66
N HIS A 65 -13.88 3.83 7.87
CA HIS A 65 -14.92 4.80 8.22
C HIS A 65 -14.72 6.11 7.44
N PRO A 66 -15.78 6.69 6.84
CA PRO A 66 -15.68 8.00 6.17
C PRO A 66 -15.49 9.13 7.21
N GLY A 67 -14.90 10.25 6.82
CA GLY A 67 -14.82 11.41 7.70
C GLY A 67 -13.65 12.34 7.45
N ARG A 68 -13.51 13.33 8.33
CA ARG A 68 -12.42 14.32 8.36
C ARG A 68 -12.06 14.61 9.82
N GLY A 69 -11.62 13.58 10.55
CA GLY A 69 -11.16 13.76 11.92
C GLY A 69 -9.94 14.71 11.99
N PRO A 70 -9.67 15.35 13.15
CA PRO A 70 -8.50 16.20 13.34
C PRO A 70 -7.21 15.46 12.98
N GLY A 71 -6.37 16.05 12.12
CA GLY A 71 -5.12 15.43 11.65
C GLY A 71 -5.29 14.29 10.62
N LEU A 72 -6.52 13.96 10.21
CA LEU A 72 -6.77 12.90 9.23
C LEU A 72 -7.07 13.47 7.84
N THR A 73 -6.66 12.73 6.81
CA THR A 73 -7.08 12.99 5.44
C THR A 73 -8.59 12.77 5.30
N SER A 74 -9.29 13.67 4.60
CA SER A 74 -10.72 13.51 4.37
C SER A 74 -11.01 12.30 3.48
N ARG A 75 -11.94 11.44 3.90
CA ARG A 75 -12.42 10.27 3.16
C ARG A 75 -13.93 10.37 2.96
N ARG A 76 -14.39 10.24 1.71
CA ARG A 76 -15.82 10.21 1.37
C ARG A 76 -16.35 8.78 1.45
N LEU A 77 -17.62 8.62 1.82
CA LEU A 77 -18.27 7.31 1.77
C LEU A 77 -18.27 6.78 0.31
N GLY A 78 -18.00 5.49 0.13
CA GLY A 78 -17.91 4.87 -1.19
C GLY A 78 -16.59 5.14 -1.95
N GLN A 79 -15.69 5.97 -1.41
CA GLN A 79 -14.42 6.28 -2.06
C GLN A 79 -13.52 5.02 -2.11
N ARG A 80 -13.01 4.71 -3.31
CA ARG A 80 -12.09 3.59 -3.55
C ARG A 80 -10.66 4.11 -3.64
N ILE A 81 -9.80 3.70 -2.71
CA ILE A 81 -8.43 4.20 -2.52
C ILE A 81 -7.53 3.07 -2.00
N GLY A 82 -6.23 3.33 -1.95
CA GLY A 82 -5.21 2.37 -1.51
C GLY A 82 -4.67 1.54 -2.67
N VAL A 83 -3.55 0.87 -2.42
CA VAL A 83 -2.87 -0.04 -3.35
C VAL A 83 -2.40 -1.26 -2.57
N ASP A 84 -2.56 -2.44 -3.16
CA ASP A 84 -2.13 -3.74 -2.64
C ASP A 84 -0.63 -3.98 -2.85
N ARG A 85 -0.05 -3.34 -3.87
CA ARG A 85 1.37 -3.38 -4.17
C ARG A 85 1.90 -1.98 -4.46
N ILE A 86 3.12 -1.70 -4.02
CA ILE A 86 3.78 -0.42 -4.26
C ILE A 86 5.21 -0.63 -4.73
N THR A 87 5.61 0.12 -5.76
CA THR A 87 7.00 0.18 -6.21
C THR A 87 7.74 1.17 -5.35
N LEU A 88 8.81 0.73 -4.70
CA LEU A 88 9.72 1.64 -4.00
C LEU A 88 10.52 2.43 -5.03
N SER A 89 10.22 3.71 -5.10
CA SER A 89 11.07 4.69 -5.79
C SER A 89 12.23 5.10 -4.90
N GLU A 90 13.31 5.62 -5.50
CA GLU A 90 14.43 6.21 -4.75
C GLU A 90 13.97 7.28 -3.76
N ALA A 91 12.94 8.06 -4.11
CA ALA A 91 12.34 9.08 -3.24
C ALA A 91 11.69 8.52 -1.95
N GLN A 92 11.41 7.21 -1.90
CA GLN A 92 10.84 6.53 -0.73
C GLN A 92 11.90 5.83 0.12
N MET A 93 13.16 5.85 -0.29
CA MET A 93 14.28 5.32 0.49
C MET A 93 14.98 6.47 1.24
N PRO A 94 15.47 6.24 2.48
CA PRO A 94 16.35 7.19 3.13
C PRO A 94 17.58 7.48 2.25
N SER A 95 17.90 8.76 2.09
CA SER A 95 19.11 9.19 1.40
C SER A 95 20.32 8.58 2.10
N HIS A 96 21.10 7.81 1.35
CA HIS A 96 22.37 7.26 1.80
C HIS A 96 23.41 7.44 0.70
N SER A 97 24.69 7.43 1.07
CA SER A 97 25.78 7.51 0.12
C SER A 97 26.90 6.55 0.53
N HIS A 98 27.61 6.05 -0.46
CA HIS A 98 28.86 5.33 -0.27
C HIS A 98 29.99 6.25 -0.69
N THR A 99 30.84 6.66 0.24
CA THR A 99 32.06 7.40 -0.11
C THR A 99 33.18 6.39 -0.29
N ALA A 100 33.56 6.12 -1.54
CA ALA A 100 34.77 5.38 -1.84
C ALA A 100 35.92 6.37 -2.05
N ARG A 101 36.95 6.30 -1.21
CA ARG A 101 38.10 7.19 -1.24
C ARG A 101 39.35 6.46 -1.74
N ALA A 102 40.14 7.14 -2.56
CA ALA A 102 41.46 6.69 -3.00
C ALA A 102 42.52 7.72 -2.58
N THR A 103 43.81 7.40 -2.73
CA THR A 103 44.91 8.34 -2.55
C THR A 103 45.72 8.51 -3.83
N SER A 104 46.17 9.74 -4.08
CA SER A 104 47.11 10.04 -5.15
C SER A 104 48.56 9.63 -4.82
N SER A 105 48.81 9.18 -3.58
CA SER A 105 50.12 8.64 -3.18
C SER A 105 50.38 7.31 -3.91
N ARG A 106 51.64 6.98 -4.16
CA ARG A 106 51.99 5.66 -4.70
C ARG A 106 51.69 4.57 -3.68
N GLY A 107 51.14 3.45 -4.14
CA GLY A 107 50.91 2.28 -3.30
C GLY A 107 52.23 1.73 -2.74
N SER A 108 52.19 1.26 -1.50
CA SER A 108 53.32 0.65 -0.79
C SER A 108 53.03 -0.77 -0.30
N SER A 109 51.78 -1.22 -0.40
CA SER A 109 51.35 -2.56 -0.04
C SER A 109 50.59 -3.24 -1.17
N SER A 110 50.80 -4.54 -1.32
CA SER A 110 50.03 -5.44 -2.18
C SER A 110 48.90 -6.16 -1.43
N ILE A 111 48.88 -6.07 -0.09
CA ILE A 111 47.87 -6.68 0.78
C ILE A 111 47.08 -5.57 1.47
N PRO A 112 45.75 -5.51 1.31
CA PRO A 112 44.93 -4.52 2.02
C PRO A 112 44.76 -4.90 3.50
N ASP A 113 44.72 -3.88 4.36
CA ASP A 113 44.30 -3.95 5.75
C ASP A 113 43.10 -3.03 6.04
N SER A 114 42.64 -2.97 7.28
CA SER A 114 41.50 -2.14 7.70
C SER A 114 41.73 -0.63 7.60
N THR A 115 42.96 -0.19 7.29
CA THR A 115 43.35 1.22 7.13
C THR A 115 43.81 1.55 5.70
N SER A 116 43.70 0.58 4.80
CA SER A 116 44.21 0.68 3.44
C SER A 116 43.25 1.43 2.53
N SER A 117 43.78 2.33 1.71
CA SER A 117 43.04 2.97 0.61
C SER A 117 43.63 2.55 -0.74
N ILE A 118 42.81 2.56 -1.78
CA ILE A 118 43.28 2.38 -3.17
C ILE A 118 44.25 3.52 -3.49
N ALA A 119 45.41 3.20 -4.03
CA ALA A 119 46.48 4.15 -4.29
C ALA A 119 46.82 4.23 -5.79
N ALA A 120 47.59 5.25 -6.18
CA ALA A 120 48.17 5.28 -7.52
C ALA A 120 49.14 4.10 -7.67
N SER A 121 48.97 3.31 -8.74
CA SER A 121 49.78 2.11 -8.96
C SER A 121 51.28 2.44 -9.07
N GLY A 122 52.08 1.74 -8.29
CA GLY A 122 53.54 1.74 -8.37
C GLY A 122 54.10 0.47 -9.03
N PHE A 123 53.37 -0.10 -10.00
CA PHE A 123 53.57 -1.42 -10.64
C PHE A 123 52.97 -2.59 -9.84
N ASP A 124 53.45 -2.92 -8.63
CA ASP A 124 52.99 -4.10 -7.85
C ASP A 124 52.19 -3.77 -6.59
N SER A 125 52.23 -2.53 -6.12
CA SER A 125 51.52 -2.10 -4.91
C SER A 125 50.34 -1.21 -5.26
N LEU A 126 49.15 -1.65 -4.87
CA LEU A 126 47.86 -0.99 -5.17
C LEU A 126 47.22 -0.34 -3.93
N TYR A 127 47.77 -0.58 -2.74
CA TYR A 127 47.24 -0.08 -1.49
C TYR A 127 48.24 0.82 -0.77
N GLN A 128 47.72 1.80 -0.05
CA GLN A 128 48.46 2.62 0.91
C GLN A 128 47.85 2.46 2.31
N THR A 129 48.67 2.18 3.32
CA THR A 129 48.24 2.00 4.71
C THR A 129 48.29 3.33 5.47
N GLY A 130 47.48 3.46 6.53
CA GLY A 130 47.48 4.66 7.38
C GLY A 130 47.08 5.95 6.66
N THR A 131 46.25 5.84 5.61
CA THR A 131 45.94 6.96 4.72
C THR A 131 44.96 7.94 5.37
N SER A 132 45.46 9.07 5.89
CA SER A 132 44.64 10.16 6.46
C SER A 132 44.76 11.49 5.70
N ALA A 133 45.63 11.54 4.68
CA ALA A 133 45.89 12.72 3.86
C ALA A 133 45.86 12.36 2.36
N ASN A 134 45.65 13.35 1.50
CA ASN A 134 45.56 13.19 0.04
C ASN A 134 44.47 12.20 -0.42
N LEU A 135 43.34 12.16 0.30
CA LEU A 135 42.17 11.40 -0.10
C LEU A 135 41.45 12.14 -1.25
N VAL A 136 41.12 11.42 -2.30
CA VAL A 136 40.38 11.90 -3.47
C VAL A 136 39.15 11.04 -3.64
N ASP A 137 38.02 11.66 -3.98
CA ASP A 137 36.81 10.93 -4.33
C ASP A 137 37.07 10.13 -5.61
N MET A 138 36.68 8.85 -5.60
CA MET A 138 36.72 8.07 -6.83
C MET A 138 35.64 8.53 -7.80
N ALA A 139 35.91 8.35 -9.10
CA ALA A 139 34.95 8.68 -10.15
C ALA A 139 33.61 7.98 -9.90
N PHE A 140 32.50 8.68 -10.12
CA PHE A 140 31.15 8.19 -9.77
C PHE A 140 30.80 6.87 -10.48
N GLU A 141 31.39 6.63 -11.66
CA GLU A 141 31.26 5.40 -12.43
C GLU A 141 31.78 4.16 -11.69
N SER A 142 32.60 4.32 -10.65
CA SER A 142 33.05 3.24 -9.78
C SER A 142 31.98 2.76 -8.78
N LEU A 143 30.88 3.51 -8.64
CA LEU A 143 29.75 3.22 -7.76
C LEU A 143 28.49 2.98 -8.59
N SER A 144 28.08 1.72 -8.73
CA SER A 144 26.80 1.42 -9.38
C SER A 144 25.63 1.79 -8.46
N THR A 145 24.59 2.41 -9.01
CA THR A 145 23.30 2.56 -8.33
C THR A 145 22.69 1.19 -8.07
N THR A 146 22.22 0.95 -6.84
CA THR A 146 21.52 -0.27 -6.45
C THR A 146 20.07 0.06 -6.08
N GLY A 147 19.13 -0.80 -6.49
CA GLY A 147 17.70 -0.59 -6.30
C GLY A 147 16.94 -0.86 -7.59
N GLY A 148 16.42 -2.07 -7.76
CA GLY A 148 15.82 -2.51 -9.04
C GLY A 148 14.39 -2.01 -9.31
N GLY A 149 13.89 -1.04 -8.53
CA GLY A 149 12.52 -0.53 -8.66
C GLY A 149 11.44 -1.61 -8.59
N GLN A 150 11.70 -2.71 -7.88
CA GLN A 150 10.77 -3.83 -7.81
C GLN A 150 9.61 -3.51 -6.88
N THR A 151 8.42 -3.96 -7.27
CA THR A 151 7.21 -3.78 -6.49
C THR A 151 7.16 -4.76 -5.32
N HIS A 152 6.95 -4.26 -4.11
CA HIS A 152 6.68 -5.10 -2.95
C HIS A 152 5.19 -5.12 -2.59
N GLU A 153 4.86 -6.13 -1.79
CA GLU A 153 3.56 -6.34 -1.18
C GLU A 153 3.31 -5.23 -0.13
N ASN A 154 2.11 -4.64 -0.12
CA ASN A 154 1.73 -3.54 0.76
C ASN A 154 0.49 -3.87 1.63
N MET A 155 0.04 -5.11 1.67
CA MET A 155 -1.07 -5.53 2.52
C MET A 155 -0.52 -6.06 3.85
N GLN A 156 -1.12 -5.59 4.95
CA GLN A 156 -0.91 -6.20 6.25
C GLN A 156 -1.35 -7.68 6.26
N PRO A 157 -0.90 -8.51 7.22
CA PRO A 157 -1.47 -9.84 7.40
C PRO A 157 -3.00 -9.79 7.51
N TYR A 158 -3.71 -10.62 6.75
CA TYR A 158 -5.17 -10.67 6.72
C TYR A 158 -5.71 -12.10 6.69
N LEU A 159 -6.93 -12.25 7.23
CA LEU A 159 -7.76 -13.43 7.04
C LEU A 159 -8.96 -13.04 6.16
N VAL A 160 -9.17 -13.78 5.08
CA VAL A 160 -10.26 -13.49 4.14
C VAL A 160 -11.58 -14.04 4.69
N LEU A 161 -12.55 -13.15 4.85
CA LEU A 161 -13.93 -13.46 5.24
C LEU A 161 -14.88 -12.73 4.30
N ASN A 162 -16.12 -13.21 4.21
CA ASN A 162 -17.12 -12.59 3.36
C ASN A 162 -17.76 -11.40 4.08
N PHE A 163 -18.08 -10.35 3.32
CA PHE A 163 -18.92 -9.27 3.80
C PHE A 163 -20.31 -9.44 3.18
N ILE A 164 -21.32 -9.44 4.04
CA ILE A 164 -22.73 -9.49 3.61
C ILE A 164 -23.46 -8.23 4.06
N ILE A 165 -24.44 -7.81 3.27
CA ILE A 165 -25.32 -6.66 3.55
C ILE A 165 -26.78 -7.10 3.63
N ALA A 166 -27.50 -6.58 4.62
CA ALA A 166 -28.92 -6.86 4.80
C ALA A 166 -29.76 -6.12 3.74
N LEU A 167 -30.49 -6.87 2.92
CA LEU A 167 -31.43 -6.34 1.93
C LEU A 167 -32.80 -6.02 2.55
N GLN A 168 -33.14 -6.72 3.65
CA GLN A 168 -34.39 -6.54 4.40
C GLN A 168 -34.09 -6.56 5.90
N GLY A 169 -34.91 -5.86 6.68
CA GLY A 169 -34.73 -5.70 8.13
C GLY A 169 -35.45 -4.46 8.65
N LEU A 170 -35.09 -4.01 9.84
CA LEU A 170 -35.60 -2.79 10.44
C LEU A 170 -35.06 -1.57 9.68
N TYR A 171 -35.94 -0.62 9.36
CA TYR A 171 -35.49 0.64 8.78
C TYR A 171 -34.89 1.54 9.88
N PRO A 172 -33.65 2.02 9.75
CA PRO A 172 -33.02 2.84 10.77
C PRO A 172 -33.71 4.22 10.85
N SER A 173 -34.18 4.61 12.03
CA SER A 173 -34.72 5.96 12.26
C SER A 173 -33.58 6.98 12.34
N ARG A 174 -33.80 8.15 11.73
CA ARG A 174 -32.92 9.31 11.91
C ARG A 174 -33.45 10.07 13.12
N GLY A 175 -32.82 9.86 14.28
CA GLY A 175 -33.06 10.66 15.49
C GLY A 175 -32.43 12.04 15.39
#